data_AF-A0A4V3K8D7-F1
#
_entry.id   AF-A0A4V3K8D7-F1
#
_cell.length_a   1.000
_cell.length_b   1.000
_cell.length_c   1.000
_cell.angle_alpha   90.00
_cell.angle_beta   90.00
_cell.angle_gamma   90.00
#
_symmetry.space_group_name_H-M   'P 1'
#
loop_
_entity.id
_entity.type
_entity.pdbx_description
1 polymer ?
#
loop_
_entity_poly.entity_id
_entity_poly.type
_entity_poly.pdbx_seq_one_letter_code
_entity_poly.pdbx_strand_id
1 'polypeptide(L)'
;LAACQAANAVLLGAVGGPKWSDPNAKVRPEQGLLAIRKALGLYANLRPVRTHDAALHASPIKAELLQGVDFVVVRELTGGIYFGDKTRDADSASDLC
;
A
#
# COMPACT_ATOMS: atom_id res chain seq x y z
N LEU A 1 -8.90 -16.56 -0.41
CA LEU A 1 -7.75 -16.79 -1.31
C LEU A 1 -8.14 -17.58 -2.55
N ALA A 2 -8.68 -18.81 -2.41
CA ALA A 2 -9.10 -19.64 -3.55
C ALA A 2 -9.98 -18.90 -4.59
N ALA A 3 -10.99 -18.17 -4.14
CA ALA A 3 -11.84 -17.36 -5.04
C ALA A 3 -11.05 -16.30 -5.82
N CYS A 4 -10.04 -15.68 -5.21
CA CYS A 4 -9.18 -14.69 -5.86
C CYS A 4 -8.22 -15.35 -6.86
N GLN A 5 -7.71 -16.55 -6.55
CA GLN A 5 -6.84 -17.31 -7.46
C GLN A 5 -7.59 -17.85 -8.68
N ALA A 6 -8.89 -18.13 -8.54
CA ALA A 6 -9.75 -18.56 -9.64
C ALA A 6 -10.25 -17.39 -10.52
N ALA A 7 -10.13 -16.15 -10.06
CA ALA A 7 -10.59 -14.97 -10.77
C ALA A 7 -9.48 -14.35 -11.65
N ASN A 8 -9.87 -13.65 -12.72
CA ASN A 8 -8.92 -12.92 -13.57
C ASN A 8 -8.44 -11.61 -12.96
N ALA A 9 -9.25 -11.00 -12.09
CA ALA A 9 -8.94 -9.76 -11.40
C ALA A 9 -9.69 -9.68 -10.07
N VAL A 10 -9.18 -8.86 -9.15
CA VAL A 10 -9.82 -8.56 -7.87
C VAL A 10 -10.08 -7.06 -7.80
N LEU A 11 -11.35 -6.68 -7.70
CA LEU A 11 -11.74 -5.31 -7.35
C LEU A 11 -11.81 -5.20 -5.83
N LEU A 12 -10.94 -4.38 -5.26
CA LEU A 12 -10.83 -4.18 -3.82
C LEU A 12 -11.33 -2.78 -3.43
N GLY A 13 -12.19 -2.72 -2.41
CA GLY A 13 -12.58 -1.46 -1.75
C GLY A 13 -11.55 -1.04 -0.68
N ALA A 14 -12.04 -0.80 0.54
CA ALA A 14 -11.19 -0.50 1.70
C ALA A 14 -11.43 -1.52 2.82
N VAL A 15 -10.41 -1.74 3.65
CA VAL A 15 -10.47 -2.58 4.86
C VAL A 15 -9.95 -1.77 6.05
N GLY A 16 -10.45 -2.05 7.25
CA GLY A 16 -10.09 -1.32 8.47
C GLY A 16 -11.23 -0.46 9.02
N GLY A 17 -11.03 0.12 10.21
CA GLY A 17 -11.98 1.02 10.86
C GLY A 17 -11.87 0.99 12.39
N PRO A 18 -12.53 1.93 13.11
CA PRO A 18 -12.38 2.12 14.57
C PRO A 18 -12.57 0.84 15.40
N LYS A 19 -13.47 -0.05 14.95
CA LYS A 19 -13.73 -1.35 15.57
C LYS A 19 -12.50 -2.25 15.65
N TRP A 20 -11.53 -2.07 14.75
CA TRP A 20 -10.32 -2.88 14.63
C TRP A 20 -9.04 -2.08 14.88
N SER A 21 -9.14 -0.90 15.51
CA SER A 21 -8.02 0.03 15.71
C SER A 21 -7.21 -0.19 16.98
N ASP A 22 -7.51 -1.23 17.77
CA ASP A 22 -6.71 -1.56 18.95
C ASP A 22 -5.25 -1.89 18.52
N PRO A 23 -4.25 -1.12 18.96
CA PRO A 23 -2.86 -1.34 18.59
C PRO A 23 -2.32 -2.69 19.09
N ASN A 24 -2.93 -3.27 20.12
CA ASN A 24 -2.57 -4.56 20.69
C ASN A 24 -3.29 -5.74 20.02
N ALA A 25 -4.16 -5.47 19.05
CA ALA A 25 -4.87 -6.51 18.33
C ALA A 25 -3.87 -7.40 17.56
N LYS A 26 -3.92 -8.71 17.86
CA LYS A 26 -3.08 -9.72 17.19
C LYS A 26 -3.34 -9.79 15.69
N VAL A 27 -4.59 -9.56 15.28
CA VAL A 27 -5.02 -9.60 13.87
C VAL A 27 -5.60 -8.25 13.51
N ARG A 28 -5.04 -7.62 12.47
CA ARG A 28 -5.55 -6.37 11.91
C ARG A 28 -5.96 -6.57 10.45
N PRO A 29 -7.03 -5.92 9.97
CA PRO A 29 -7.51 -6.10 8.59
C PRO A 29 -6.44 -5.87 7.51
N GLU A 30 -5.50 -4.96 7.75
CA GLU A 30 -4.42 -4.60 6.83
C GLU A 30 -3.40 -5.74 6.65
N GLN A 31 -3.25 -6.62 7.65
CA GLN A 31 -2.39 -7.81 7.54
C GLN A 31 -2.91 -8.77 6.47
N GLY A 32 -4.24 -8.89 6.35
CA GLY A 32 -4.87 -9.70 5.30
C GLY A 32 -4.57 -9.16 3.90
N LEU A 33 -4.49 -7.84 3.75
CA LEU A 33 -4.14 -7.20 2.48
C LEU A 33 -2.67 -7.45 2.09
N LEU A 34 -1.74 -7.48 3.04
CA LEU A 34 -0.35 -7.84 2.77
C LEU A 34 -0.23 -9.33 2.40
N ALA A 35 -0.94 -10.20 3.12
CA ALA A 35 -0.95 -11.63 2.86
C ALA A 35 -1.49 -11.96 1.46
N ILE A 36 -2.60 -11.34 1.03
CA ILE A 36 -3.17 -11.60 -0.29
C ILE A 36 -2.25 -11.10 -1.41
N ARG A 37 -1.59 -9.94 -1.25
CA ARG A 37 -0.62 -9.42 -2.23
C ARG A 37 0.55 -10.37 -2.42
N LYS A 38 1.13 -10.87 -1.31
CA LYS A 38 2.22 -11.84 -1.36
C LYS A 38 1.75 -13.17 -1.98
N ALA A 39 0.60 -13.68 -1.56
CA ALA A 39 0.06 -14.96 -2.05
C ALA A 39 -0.30 -14.95 -3.55
N LEU A 40 -0.66 -13.79 -4.10
CA LEU A 40 -0.97 -13.62 -5.52
C LEU A 40 0.23 -13.09 -6.35
N GLY A 41 1.40 -12.88 -5.74
CA GLY A 41 2.59 -12.37 -6.44
C GLY A 41 2.43 -10.95 -6.99
N LEU A 42 1.61 -10.11 -6.35
CA LEU A 42 1.30 -8.74 -6.80
C LEU A 42 2.44 -7.77 -6.44
N TYR A 43 3.59 -7.92 -7.10
CA TYR A 43 4.80 -7.14 -6.81
C TYR A 43 4.73 -5.69 -7.29
N ALA A 44 3.99 -5.40 -8.37
CA ALA A 44 3.92 -4.07 -8.96
C ALA A 44 2.68 -3.29 -8.49
N ASN A 45 2.89 -2.19 -7.77
CA ASN A 45 1.86 -1.19 -7.51
C ASN A 45 2.00 -0.02 -8.47
N LEU A 46 0.96 0.21 -9.26
CA LEU A 46 0.87 1.37 -10.14
C LEU A 46 -0.05 2.41 -9.49
N ARG A 47 0.46 3.62 -9.28
CA ARG A 47 -0.31 4.75 -8.74
C ARG A 47 -0.20 5.94 -9.70
N PRO A 48 -1.15 6.09 -10.63
CA PRO A 48 -1.22 7.25 -11.50
C PRO A 48 -1.39 8.54 -10.69
N VAL A 49 -0.67 9.58 -11.09
CA VAL A 49 -0.77 10.94 -10.56
C VAL A 49 -1.00 11.86 -11.73
N ARG A 50 -2.23 12.40 -11.81
CA ARG A 50 -2.64 13.32 -12.85
C ARG A 50 -3.41 14.47 -12.24
N THR A 51 -3.10 15.68 -12.67
CA THR A 51 -3.84 16.86 -12.25
C THR A 51 -5.10 17.04 -13.08
N HIS A 52 -6.16 17.55 -12.44
CA HIS A 52 -7.41 17.90 -13.09
C HIS A 52 -7.65 19.39 -12.85
N ASP A 53 -7.81 20.17 -13.92
CA ASP A 53 -7.95 21.62 -13.83
C ASP A 53 -9.06 22.04 -12.86
N ALA A 54 -10.20 21.33 -12.88
CA ALA A 54 -11.32 21.55 -11.98
C ALA A 54 -10.99 21.35 -10.48
N ALA A 55 -9.93 20.60 -10.17
CA ALA A 55 -9.53 20.24 -8.81
C ALA A 55 -8.16 20.81 -8.39
N LEU A 56 -7.49 21.61 -9.22
CA LEU A 56 -6.17 22.17 -8.92
C LEU A 56 -6.15 22.96 -7.60
N HIS A 57 -7.23 23.69 -7.31
CA HIS A 57 -7.38 24.49 -6.09
C HIS A 57 -7.45 23.65 -4.80
N ALA A 58 -7.75 22.35 -4.89
CA ALA A 58 -7.78 21.44 -3.75
C ALA A 58 -6.37 20.94 -3.36
N SER A 59 -5.36 21.18 -4.20
CA SER A 59 -3.98 20.83 -3.92
C SER A 59 -3.33 21.83 -2.96
N PRO A 60 -2.45 21.40 -2.04
CA PRO A 60 -1.64 22.30 -1.24
C PRO A 60 -0.51 22.97 -2.04
N ILE A 61 -0.22 22.51 -3.27
CA ILE A 61 0.82 23.08 -4.14
C ILE A 61 0.20 24.12 -5.06
N LYS A 62 0.92 25.22 -5.30
CA LYS A 62 0.48 26.30 -6.20
C LYS A 62 0.13 25.76 -7.59
N ALA A 63 -0.99 26.22 -8.14
CA ALA A 63 -1.58 25.66 -9.36
C ALA A 63 -0.62 25.76 -10.57
N GLU A 64 0.13 26.85 -10.68
CA GLU A 64 1.10 27.05 -11.78
C GLU A 64 2.23 26.02 -11.82
N LEU A 65 2.51 25.33 -10.71
CA LEU A 65 3.50 24.25 -10.63
C LEU A 65 2.92 22.87 -10.95
N LEU A 66 1.60 22.76 -11.04
CA LEU A 66 0.87 21.50 -11.19
C LEU A 66 0.25 21.31 -12.58
N GLN A 67 0.22 22.36 -13.39
CA GLN A 67 -0.26 22.28 -14.76
C GLN A 67 0.59 21.28 -15.57
N GLY A 68 -0.07 20.32 -16.21
CA GLY A 68 0.58 19.31 -17.05
C GLY A 68 1.27 18.17 -16.29
N VAL A 69 1.11 18.07 -14.97
CA VAL A 69 1.62 16.93 -14.20
C VAL A 69 0.84 15.65 -14.55
N ASP A 70 1.55 14.70 -15.16
CA ASP A 70 1.02 13.39 -15.52
C ASP A 70 2.12 12.33 -15.48
N PHE A 71 2.12 11.50 -14.44
CA PHE A 71 3.10 10.42 -14.29
C PHE A 71 2.52 9.25 -13.49
N VAL A 72 3.25 8.13 -13.48
CA VAL A 72 2.87 6.93 -12.72
C VAL A 72 3.97 6.61 -11.72
N VAL A 73 3.61 6.50 -10.44
CA VAL A 73 4.51 5.92 -9.44
C VAL A 73 4.43 4.39 -9.55
N VAL A 74 5.58 3.76 -9.80
CA VAL A 74 5.73 2.31 -9.79
C VAL A 74 6.44 1.92 -8.51
N ARG A 75 5.76 1.15 -7.64
CA ARG A 75 6.30 0.71 -6.35
C ARG A 75 6.32 -0.82 -6.26
N GLU A 76 7.45 -1.36 -5.81
CA GLU A 76 7.58 -2.77 -5.41
C GLU A 76 6.81 -3.03 -4.08
N LEU A 77 6.04 -4.11 -4.03
CA LEU A 77 5.06 -4.39 -2.95
C LEU A 77 5.31 -5.67 -2.14
N THR A 78 6.24 -6.52 -2.55
CA THR A 78 6.38 -7.88 -2.03
C THR A 78 7.74 -8.17 -1.41
N GLY A 79 8.69 -7.23 -1.46
CA GLY A 79 10.02 -7.35 -0.90
C GLY A 79 10.41 -6.21 0.04
N GLY A 80 11.72 -6.10 0.28
CA GLY A 80 12.32 -5.08 1.14
C GLY A 80 11.98 -5.23 2.62
N ILE A 81 12.19 -4.15 3.37
CA ILE A 81 12.09 -4.06 4.83
C ILE A 81 10.76 -4.55 5.45
N TYR A 82 9.70 -4.68 4.65
CA TYR A 82 8.41 -5.21 5.12
C TYR A 82 8.37 -6.73 5.21
N PHE A 83 9.17 -7.43 4.40
CA PHE A 83 9.18 -8.89 4.30
C PHE A 83 10.52 -9.53 4.64
N GLY A 84 11.59 -8.74 4.76
CA GLY A 84 12.89 -9.23 5.23
C GLY A 84 12.91 -9.51 6.74
N ASP A 85 14.01 -10.13 7.18
CA ASP A 85 14.16 -10.58 8.56
C ASP A 85 14.21 -9.41 9.55
N LYS A 86 13.59 -9.62 10.71
CA LYS A 86 13.47 -8.62 11.77
C LYS A 86 13.98 -9.23 13.07
N THR A 87 14.93 -8.56 13.71
CA THR A 87 15.41 -8.93 15.04
C THR A 87 15.31 -7.75 15.99
N ARG A 88 15.04 -8.04 17.25
CA ARG A 88 15.06 -7.04 18.32
C ARG A 88 15.44 -7.72 19.62
N ASP A 89 16.47 -7.21 20.26
CA ASP A 89 16.89 -7.59 21.61
C ASP A 89 16.99 -6.34 22.51
N ALA A 90 17.64 -6.46 23.66
CA ALA A 90 17.75 -5.37 24.63
C ALA A 90 18.66 -4.22 24.16
N ASP A 91 19.66 -4.53 23.35
CA ASP A 91 20.75 -3.62 22.98
C ASP A 91 20.78 -3.34 21.47
N SER A 92 20.02 -4.09 20.67
CA SER A 92 20.02 -4.01 19.21
C SER A 92 18.64 -4.25 18.58
N ALA A 93 18.46 -3.70 17.39
CA ALA A 93 17.32 -3.99 16.52
C ALA A 93 17.77 -3.92 15.06
N SER A 94 17.23 -4.80 14.21
CA SER A 94 17.48 -4.79 12.78
C SER A 94 16.23 -5.10 11.97
N ASP A 95 16.17 -4.49 10.78
CA ASP A 95 15.20 -4.78 9.75
C ASP A 95 15.96 -4.93 8.42
N LEU A 96 16.07 -6.16 7.92
CA LEU A 96 16.75 -6.45 6.66
C LEU A 96 15.79 -6.33 5.47
N CYS A 97 16.34 -6.06 4.28
CA CYS A 97 15.58 -5.95 3.03
C CYS A 97 15.66 -7.22 2.20
#